data_AF-A0A963NTJ6-F1
#
_entry.id   AF-A0A963NTJ6-F1
#
_cell.length_a   1.000
_cell.length_b   1.000
_cell.length_c   1.000
_cell.angle_alpha   90.00
_cell.angle_beta   90.00
_cell.angle_gamma   90.00
#
_symmetry.space_group_name_H-M   'P 1'
#
loop_
_entity.id
_entity.type
_entity.pdbx_description
1 polymer ?
#
loop_
_entity_poly.entity_id
_entity_poly.type
_entity_poly.pdbx_seq_one_letter_code
_entity_poly.pdbx_strand_id
1 'polypeptide(L)'
;MIRKHAQRALRLDRHPVIPQADGARTPVAPPATNAVVDCGWGRLIAGHTFSDPAQIAAELLQERAGERDIAFYLDKPHVVVAQAPQQLFVDPSEAFRLTLNSYQPARAVRRGFTVRRLRTRSDLAAVNAIYRSRRMVPVDPKRVWNLRADRKSLYVLAEDRATGEVIGVAMGLDHAEAFGDA
;
A
#
# COMPACT_ATOMS: atom_id res chain seq x y z
N MET A 1 19.51 10.29 -39.88
CA MET A 1 19.39 11.50 -39.02
C MET A 1 17.92 11.72 -38.71
N ILE A 2 17.42 11.19 -37.58
CA ILE A 2 17.20 11.88 -36.28
C ILE A 2 15.95 12.80 -36.27
N ARG A 3 14.85 12.18 -35.82
CA ARG A 3 13.81 12.64 -34.86
C ARG A 3 13.52 14.15 -34.74
N LYS A 4 12.25 14.51 -34.96
CA LYS A 4 11.54 15.53 -34.15
C LYS A 4 10.08 15.13 -33.92
N HIS A 5 9.82 14.32 -32.90
CA HIS A 5 8.53 14.26 -32.21
C HIS A 5 8.75 14.77 -30.80
N ALA A 6 8.48 16.05 -30.59
CA ALA A 6 8.55 16.68 -29.29
C ALA A 6 7.15 16.74 -28.66
N GLN A 7 7.00 15.96 -27.58
CA GLN A 7 6.37 16.34 -26.32
C GLN A 7 4.91 16.85 -26.38
N ARG A 8 3.97 15.90 -26.31
CA ARG A 8 2.68 16.13 -25.65
C ARG A 8 2.89 15.92 -24.14
N ALA A 9 3.31 16.97 -23.45
CA ALA A 9 3.34 17.00 -22.00
C ALA A 9 1.90 16.87 -21.49
N LEU A 10 1.59 15.75 -20.85
CA LEU A 10 0.38 15.57 -20.05
C LEU A 10 0.44 16.60 -18.91
N ARG A 11 -0.34 17.67 -19.03
CA ARG A 11 -0.66 18.54 -17.89
C ARG A 11 -1.44 17.69 -16.90
N LEU A 12 -0.80 17.29 -15.82
CA LEU A 12 -1.48 16.90 -14.59
C LEU A 12 -2.09 18.18 -14.03
N ASP A 13 -3.36 18.43 -14.32
CA ASP A 13 -4.11 19.50 -13.65
C ASP A 13 -4.16 19.17 -12.15
N ARG A 14 -3.25 19.81 -11.41
CA ARG A 14 -3.20 19.79 -9.95
C ARG A 14 -4.28 20.72 -9.44
N HIS A 15 -5.48 20.19 -9.24
CA HIS A 15 -6.41 20.76 -8.27
C HIS A 15 -6.40 19.88 -7.03
N PRO A 16 -6.29 20.47 -5.82
CA PRO A 16 -6.52 19.71 -4.60
C PRO A 16 -8.00 19.33 -4.58
N VAL A 17 -8.31 18.10 -5.02
CA VAL A 17 -9.63 17.52 -4.83
C VAL A 17 -9.67 16.98 -3.41
N ILE A 18 -10.27 17.76 -2.51
CA ILE A 18 -10.79 17.27 -1.24
C ILE A 18 -12.04 16.47 -1.62
N PRO A 19 -12.10 15.14 -1.42
CA PRO A 19 -13.30 14.38 -1.73
C PRO A 19 -14.39 14.78 -0.74
N GLN A 20 -15.44 15.47 -1.20
CA GLN A 20 -16.75 15.39 -0.56
C GLN A 20 -17.46 14.18 -1.17
N ALA A 21 -17.61 13.13 -0.36
CA ALA A 21 -18.33 11.93 -0.73
C ALA A 21 -19.85 12.18 -0.69
N ASP A 22 -20.40 12.71 -1.78
CA ASP A 22 -21.84 12.72 -2.06
C ASP A 22 -22.18 11.55 -2.99
N GLY A 23 -22.36 10.38 -2.38
CA GLY A 23 -22.91 9.18 -2.98
C GLY A 23 -23.52 8.35 -1.87
N ALA A 24 -24.77 7.92 -2.04
CA ALA A 24 -25.61 7.29 -1.02
C ALA A 24 -24.83 6.33 -0.10
N ARG A 25 -24.61 6.76 1.15
CA ARG A 25 -23.88 6.02 2.18
C ARG A 25 -24.74 4.84 2.64
N THR A 26 -24.38 3.63 2.22
CA THR A 26 -24.64 2.42 3.03
C THR A 26 -24.04 2.68 4.42
N PRO A 27 -24.62 2.23 5.55
CA PRO A 27 -24.06 2.53 6.86
C PRO A 27 -22.68 1.88 6.95
N VAL A 28 -21.63 2.69 6.76
CA VAL A 28 -20.26 2.29 7.02
C VAL A 28 -20.18 2.10 8.53
N ALA A 29 -19.56 1.00 8.97
CA ALA A 29 -19.22 0.83 10.38
C ALA A 29 -18.55 2.12 10.91
N PRO A 30 -18.70 2.47 12.19
CA PRO A 30 -18.04 3.66 12.73
C PRO A 30 -16.55 3.60 12.38
N PRO A 31 -15.95 4.74 11.96
CA PRO A 31 -14.55 4.77 11.55
C PRO A 31 -13.69 4.21 12.67
N ALA A 32 -12.75 3.33 12.31
CA ALA A 32 -11.86 2.73 13.25
C ALA A 32 -11.00 3.81 13.92
N THR A 33 -10.75 3.65 15.22
CA THR A 33 -9.83 4.50 15.96
C THR A 33 -8.50 3.78 16.11
N ASN A 34 -7.40 4.51 15.94
CA ASN A 34 -6.04 3.99 16.12
C ASN A 34 -5.77 2.72 15.28
N ALA A 35 -6.16 2.74 14.00
CA ALA A 35 -6.10 1.57 13.13
C ALA A 35 -4.66 1.27 12.69
N VAL A 36 -4.25 0.02 12.91
CA VAL A 36 -2.95 -0.52 12.51
C VAL A 36 -3.18 -1.84 11.78
N VAL A 37 -2.58 -1.99 10.61
CA VAL A 37 -2.70 -3.19 9.77
C VAL A 37 -1.37 -3.89 9.65
N ASP A 38 -1.36 -5.18 9.99
CA ASP A 38 -0.21 -6.03 9.74
C ASP A 38 -0.10 -6.36 8.25
N CYS A 39 1.02 -5.95 7.65
CA CYS A 39 1.31 -6.10 6.24
C CYS A 39 2.20 -7.32 5.94
N GLY A 40 2.68 -8.01 6.97
CA GLY A 40 3.59 -9.16 6.85
C GLY A 40 5.08 -8.79 6.82
N TRP A 41 5.43 -7.62 6.28
CA TRP A 41 6.78 -7.03 6.32
C TRP A 41 6.94 -5.97 7.43
N GLY A 42 5.87 -5.70 8.17
CA GLY A 42 5.76 -4.67 9.19
C GLY A 42 4.32 -4.20 9.27
N ARG A 43 4.08 -2.99 9.78
CA ARG A 43 2.75 -2.45 10.03
C ARG A 43 2.49 -1.18 9.26
N LEU A 44 1.27 -1.04 8.73
CA LEU A 44 0.76 0.21 8.20
C LEU A 44 -0.14 0.86 9.25
N ILE A 45 0.27 2.03 9.73
CA ILE A 45 -0.42 2.82 10.74
C ILE A 45 -1.23 3.89 10.03
N ALA A 46 -2.56 3.85 10.14
CA ALA A 46 -3.45 4.79 9.49
C ALA A 46 -3.55 6.08 10.30
N GLY A 47 -2.66 7.03 10.03
CA GLY A 47 -2.49 8.23 10.85
C GLY A 47 -3.76 9.07 11.03
N HIS A 48 -4.63 9.13 10.02
CA HIS A 48 -5.91 9.85 10.08
C HIS A 48 -6.91 9.26 11.09
N THR A 49 -6.69 8.04 11.58
CA THR A 49 -7.53 7.38 12.59
C THR A 49 -7.09 7.66 14.03
N PHE A 50 -5.96 8.34 14.21
CA PHE A 50 -5.43 8.73 15.51
C PHE A 50 -5.78 10.18 15.80
N SER A 51 -6.21 10.46 17.03
CA SER A 51 -6.52 11.82 17.49
C SER A 51 -5.29 12.60 17.97
N ASP A 52 -4.19 11.89 18.27
CA ASP A 52 -2.98 12.46 18.86
C ASP A 52 -1.71 12.02 18.09
N PRO A 53 -0.93 12.96 17.53
CA PRO A 53 0.35 12.68 16.90
C PRO A 53 1.35 11.92 17.78
N ALA A 54 1.32 12.10 19.10
CA ALA A 54 2.21 11.38 20.02
C ALA A 54 1.92 9.88 20.06
N GLN A 55 0.65 9.47 19.91
CA GLN A 55 0.28 8.06 19.82
C GLN A 55 0.80 7.43 18.54
N ILE A 56 0.76 8.15 17.41
CA ILE A 56 1.32 7.67 16.13
C ILE A 56 2.83 7.46 16.26
N ALA A 57 3.54 8.43 16.87
CA ALA A 57 4.97 8.31 17.09
C ALA A 57 5.30 7.11 18.00
N ALA A 58 4.55 6.93 19.09
CA ALA A 58 4.71 5.79 19.98
C ALA A 58 4.48 4.46 19.27
N GLU A 59 3.50 4.37 18.36
CA GLU A 59 3.30 3.19 17.52
C GLU A 59 4.48 2.94 16.58
N LEU A 60 4.97 3.96 15.86
CA LEU A 60 6.13 3.82 14.97
C LEU A 60 7.40 3.35 15.70
N LEU A 61 7.60 3.79 16.94
CA LEU A 61 8.75 3.40 17.76
C LEU A 61 8.69 1.95 18.27
N GLN A 62 7.56 1.25 18.08
CA GLN A 62 7.46 -0.19 18.35
C GLN A 62 7.95 -1.05 17.17
N GLU A 63 8.44 -0.45 16.08
CA GLU A 63 9.06 -1.18 14.95
C GLU A 63 10.11 -2.17 15.45
N ARG A 64 10.00 -3.43 15.01
CA ARG A 64 10.92 -4.50 15.40
C ARG A 64 12.04 -4.67 14.38
N ALA A 65 13.16 -5.21 14.83
CA ALA A 65 14.30 -5.50 13.95
C ALA A 65 13.87 -6.42 12.78
N GLY A 66 14.14 -5.96 11.56
CA GLY A 66 13.77 -6.69 10.34
C GLY A 66 12.31 -6.51 9.91
N GLU A 67 11.55 -5.62 10.56
CA GLU A 67 10.25 -5.13 10.10
C GLU A 67 10.39 -3.69 9.59
N ARG A 68 9.35 -3.19 8.94
CA ARG A 68 9.26 -1.78 8.55
C ARG A 68 7.86 -1.26 8.80
N ASP A 69 7.73 -0.33 9.72
CA ASP A 69 6.46 0.32 10.00
C ASP A 69 6.36 1.62 9.20
N ILE A 70 5.17 1.89 8.68
CA ILE A 70 4.87 3.07 7.87
C ILE A 70 3.60 3.71 8.40
N ALA A 71 3.69 4.97 8.80
CA ALA A 71 2.51 5.79 9.04
C ALA A 71 2.09 6.46 7.72
N PHE A 72 0.83 6.27 7.34
CA PHE A 72 0.26 6.78 6.10
C PHE A 72 -0.97 7.63 6.40
N TYR A 73 -1.38 8.49 5.46
CA TYR A 73 -2.50 9.44 5.65
C TYR A 73 -2.33 10.40 6.83
N LEU A 74 -1.11 10.91 7.01
CA LEU A 74 -0.82 11.94 8.01
C LEU A 74 -1.17 13.33 7.46
N ASP A 75 -1.95 14.11 8.20
CA ASP A 75 -2.20 15.52 7.89
C ASP A 75 -0.92 16.36 8.03
N LYS A 76 -0.21 16.18 9.16
CA LYS A 76 1.02 16.92 9.50
C LYS A 76 2.15 15.97 9.90
N PRO A 77 2.85 15.32 8.94
CA PRO A 77 3.88 14.33 9.25
C PRO A 77 5.04 14.91 10.07
N HIS A 78 5.40 16.18 9.87
CA HIS A 78 6.44 16.86 10.63
C HIS A 78 6.12 17.01 12.13
N VAL A 79 4.83 17.05 12.52
CA VAL A 79 4.42 17.12 13.93
C VAL A 79 4.61 15.76 14.62
N VAL A 80 4.39 14.65 13.91
CA VAL A 80 4.68 13.30 14.41
C VAL A 80 6.19 13.11 14.56
N VAL A 81 6.97 13.51 13.54
CA VAL A 81 8.43 13.43 13.59
C VAL A 81 9.01 14.24 14.75
N ALA A 82 8.44 15.41 15.06
CA ALA A 82 8.88 16.25 16.18
C ALA A 82 8.76 15.56 17.56
N GLN A 83 7.95 14.50 17.70
CA GLN A 83 7.84 13.72 18.94
C GLN A 83 9.09 12.86 19.19
N ALA A 84 9.79 12.42 18.14
CA ALA A 84 10.99 11.60 18.22
C ALA A 84 11.95 11.88 17.04
N PRO A 85 12.51 13.10 16.93
CA PRO A 85 13.19 13.57 15.72
C PRO A 85 14.50 12.85 15.41
N GLN A 86 15.09 12.16 16.39
CA GLN A 86 16.31 11.35 16.19
C GLN A 86 16.01 9.95 15.66
N GLN A 87 14.74 9.51 15.70
CA GLN A 87 14.33 8.13 15.37
C GLN A 87 13.32 8.09 14.22
N LEU A 88 12.56 9.17 14.02
CA LEU A 88 11.56 9.29 12.97
C LEU A 88 12.01 10.25 11.88
N PHE A 89 11.55 10.01 10.66
CA PHE A 89 11.81 10.85 9.51
C PHE A 89 10.59 10.84 8.57
N VAL A 90 10.54 11.81 7.66
CA VAL A 90 9.59 11.79 6.55
C VAL A 90 10.26 11.09 5.38
N ASP A 91 9.68 9.99 4.92
CA ASP A 91 10.16 9.26 3.75
C ASP A 91 10.04 10.13 2.48
N PRO A 92 11.09 10.22 1.63
CA PRO A 92 11.03 10.97 0.37
C PRO A 92 10.19 10.29 -0.73
N SER A 93 9.25 9.41 -0.38
CA SER A 93 8.37 8.74 -1.34
C SER A 93 7.15 9.59 -1.70
N GLU A 94 6.63 9.35 -2.90
CA GLU A 94 5.43 10.02 -3.41
C GLU A 94 4.26 9.04 -3.44
N ALA A 95 3.11 9.52 -2.96
CA ALA A 95 1.85 8.80 -3.05
C ALA A 95 1.05 9.32 -4.25
N PHE A 96 0.60 8.40 -5.12
CA PHE A 96 -0.25 8.73 -6.26
C PHE A 96 -1.70 8.36 -5.95
N ARG A 97 -2.63 9.28 -6.23
CA ARG A 97 -4.07 9.03 -6.13
C ARG A 97 -4.67 8.89 -7.53
N LEU A 98 -5.36 7.78 -7.78
CA LEU A 98 -6.10 7.54 -9.01
C LEU A 98 -7.60 7.75 -8.76
N THR A 99 -8.22 8.71 -9.45
CA THR A 99 -9.67 8.93 -9.38
C THR A 99 -10.41 7.89 -10.23
N LEU A 100 -11.08 6.94 -9.58
CA LEU A 100 -11.71 5.82 -10.28
C LEU A 100 -12.97 6.22 -11.08
N ASN A 101 -13.72 7.24 -10.63
CA ASN A 101 -14.98 7.65 -11.29
C ASN A 101 -14.81 8.07 -12.76
N SER A 102 -13.65 8.65 -13.10
CA SER A 102 -13.31 9.07 -14.46
C SER A 102 -12.19 8.22 -15.06
N TYR A 103 -11.74 7.17 -14.38
CA TYR A 103 -10.66 6.34 -14.86
C TYR A 103 -11.15 5.45 -15.99
N GLN A 104 -10.63 5.68 -17.19
CA GLN A 104 -10.79 4.75 -18.30
C GLN A 104 -9.57 3.83 -18.36
N PRO A 105 -9.70 2.56 -17.94
CA PRO A 105 -8.58 1.63 -18.02
C PRO A 105 -8.19 1.42 -19.48
N ALA A 106 -6.90 1.54 -19.77
CA ALA A 106 -6.38 1.10 -21.05
C ALA A 106 -6.67 -0.40 -21.23
N ARG A 107 -7.00 -0.84 -22.45
CA ARG A 107 -7.21 -2.26 -22.75
C ARG A 107 -5.89 -3.02 -22.53
N ALA A 108 -5.74 -3.62 -21.34
CA ALA A 108 -4.53 -4.34 -20.97
C ALA A 108 -4.46 -5.67 -21.73
N VAL A 109 -3.73 -5.72 -22.85
CA VAL A 109 -3.33 -6.97 -23.47
C VAL A 109 -2.18 -7.55 -22.65
N ARG A 110 -2.51 -8.26 -21.56
CA ARG A 110 -1.49 -8.97 -20.75
C ARG A 110 -0.92 -10.11 -21.60
N ARG A 111 0.31 -9.96 -22.07
CA ARG A 111 1.05 -11.02 -22.78
C ARG A 111 2.07 -11.64 -21.82
N GLY A 112 2.21 -12.96 -21.87
CA GLY A 112 3.25 -13.68 -21.12
C GLY A 112 2.93 -14.04 -19.67
N PHE A 113 1.95 -13.39 -19.01
CA PHE A 113 1.65 -13.70 -17.60
C PHE A 113 0.14 -13.70 -17.28
N THR A 114 -0.20 -14.21 -16.09
CA THR A 114 -1.53 -14.09 -15.46
C THR A 114 -1.39 -13.41 -14.11
N VAL A 115 -2.47 -12.80 -13.61
CA VAL A 115 -2.51 -12.21 -12.27
C VAL A 115 -3.49 -13.03 -11.44
N ARG A 116 -3.05 -13.45 -10.25
CA ARG A 116 -3.89 -14.23 -9.32
C ARG A 116 -3.56 -13.89 -7.88
N ARG A 117 -4.44 -14.28 -6.95
CA ARG A 117 -4.15 -14.21 -5.52
C ARG A 117 -3.05 -15.20 -5.12
N LEU A 118 -2.42 -14.93 -3.99
CA LEU A 118 -1.57 -15.86 -3.26
C LEU A 118 -2.39 -17.10 -2.85
N ARG A 119 -1.86 -18.31 -3.10
CA ARG A 119 -2.56 -19.59 -2.86
C ARG A 119 -1.73 -20.60 -2.09
N THR A 120 -0.41 -20.59 -2.23
CA THR A 120 0.46 -21.64 -1.69
C THR A 120 1.55 -21.08 -0.79
N ARG A 121 2.23 -21.95 -0.05
CA ARG A 121 3.44 -21.56 0.70
C ARG A 121 4.63 -21.30 -0.23
N SER A 122 4.69 -21.95 -1.40
CA SER A 122 5.71 -21.67 -2.41
C SER A 122 5.58 -20.25 -2.98
N ASP A 123 4.37 -19.72 -3.07
CA ASP A 123 4.14 -18.32 -3.44
C ASP A 123 4.84 -17.36 -2.47
N LEU A 124 4.76 -17.60 -1.17
CA LEU A 124 5.44 -16.78 -0.14
C LEU A 124 6.97 -16.83 -0.28
N ALA A 125 7.51 -17.99 -0.63
CA ALA A 125 8.94 -18.13 -0.91
C ALA A 125 9.33 -17.28 -2.14
N ALA A 126 8.52 -17.29 -3.20
CA ALA A 126 8.76 -16.48 -4.39
C ALA A 126 8.61 -14.97 -4.14
N VAL A 127 7.60 -14.55 -3.36
CA VAL A 127 7.46 -13.15 -2.90
C VAL A 127 8.73 -12.70 -2.18
N ASN A 128 9.22 -13.52 -1.24
CA ASN A 128 10.44 -13.20 -0.50
C ASN A 128 11.70 -13.23 -1.36
N ALA A 129 11.77 -14.07 -2.39
CA ALA A 129 12.85 -14.04 -3.36
C ALA A 129 12.85 -12.70 -4.14
N ILE A 130 11.68 -12.24 -4.60
CA ILE A 130 11.52 -10.95 -5.27
C ILE A 130 11.92 -9.81 -4.32
N TYR A 131 11.38 -9.77 -3.10
CA TYR A 131 11.68 -8.70 -2.14
C TYR A 131 13.17 -8.62 -1.83
N ARG A 132 13.83 -9.76 -1.56
CA ARG A 132 15.28 -9.80 -1.32
C ARG A 132 16.09 -9.35 -2.53
N SER A 133 15.71 -9.75 -3.74
CA SER A 133 16.38 -9.30 -4.98
C SER A 133 16.35 -7.77 -5.14
N ARG A 134 15.36 -7.10 -4.52
CA ARG A 134 15.18 -5.64 -4.52
C ARG A 134 15.59 -4.97 -3.22
N ARG A 135 16.24 -5.70 -2.30
CA ARG A 135 16.63 -5.21 -0.95
C ARG A 135 15.44 -4.68 -0.14
N MET A 136 14.25 -5.21 -0.41
CA MET A 136 13.05 -4.93 0.37
C MET A 136 12.99 -5.85 1.58
N VAL A 137 12.28 -5.41 2.61
CA VAL A 137 12.03 -6.21 3.81
C VAL A 137 11.17 -7.43 3.44
N PRO A 138 11.66 -8.67 3.67
CA PRO A 138 10.89 -9.87 3.39
C PRO A 138 9.67 -9.95 4.32
N VAL A 139 8.62 -10.62 3.86
CA VAL A 139 7.46 -10.93 4.70
C VAL A 139 7.75 -12.13 5.62
N ASP A 140 7.12 -12.14 6.79
CA ASP A 140 6.97 -13.36 7.61
C ASP A 140 5.97 -14.31 6.92
N PRO A 141 6.42 -15.48 6.41
CA PRO A 141 5.53 -16.41 5.71
C PRO A 141 4.39 -16.94 6.58
N LYS A 142 4.61 -17.14 7.89
CA LYS A 142 3.56 -17.67 8.77
C LYS A 142 2.45 -16.65 8.95
N ARG A 143 2.84 -15.40 9.19
CA ARG A 143 1.93 -14.27 9.39
C ARG A 143 1.09 -14.00 8.14
N VAL A 144 1.72 -13.85 6.98
CA VAL A 144 0.98 -13.63 5.72
C VAL A 144 0.13 -14.86 5.36
N TRP A 145 0.61 -16.07 5.63
CA TRP A 145 -0.19 -17.27 5.42
C TRP A 145 -1.46 -17.27 6.27
N ASN A 146 -1.38 -16.83 7.52
CA ASN A 146 -2.55 -16.76 8.42
C ASN A 146 -3.52 -15.64 8.01
N LEU A 147 -3.01 -14.51 7.51
CA LEU A 147 -3.80 -13.37 7.05
C LEU A 147 -4.36 -13.52 5.63
N ARG A 148 -4.01 -14.58 4.89
CA ARG A 148 -4.37 -14.73 3.46
C ARG A 148 -5.87 -14.71 3.16
N ALA A 149 -6.72 -14.97 4.16
CA ALA A 149 -8.18 -14.96 4.06
C ALA A 149 -8.81 -13.69 4.69
N ASP A 150 -7.99 -12.79 5.24
CA ASP A 150 -8.43 -11.49 5.71
C ASP A 150 -8.94 -10.66 4.51
N ARG A 151 -10.00 -9.90 4.72
CA ARG A 151 -10.56 -8.99 3.72
C ARG A 151 -9.81 -7.67 3.66
N LYS A 152 -9.07 -7.32 4.71
CA LYS A 152 -8.30 -6.07 4.81
C LYS A 152 -7.14 -6.03 3.83
N SER A 153 -6.41 -7.14 3.68
CA SER A 153 -5.19 -7.17 2.87
C SER A 153 -5.21 -8.31 1.87
N LEU A 154 -4.63 -8.08 0.70
CA LEU A 154 -4.52 -9.09 -0.35
C LEU A 154 -3.16 -9.04 -1.01
N TYR A 155 -2.58 -10.20 -1.23
CA TYR A 155 -1.39 -10.37 -2.06
C TYR A 155 -1.82 -10.91 -3.43
N VAL A 156 -1.45 -10.20 -4.49
CA VAL A 156 -1.61 -10.64 -5.87
C VAL A 156 -0.25 -10.83 -6.53
N LEU A 157 -0.16 -11.89 -7.32
CA LEU A 157 1.06 -12.36 -7.94
C LEU A 157 0.89 -12.34 -9.46
N ALA A 158 1.93 -11.92 -10.15
CA ALA A 158 2.07 -12.12 -11.58
C ALA A 158 2.80 -13.45 -11.79
N GLU A 159 2.13 -14.40 -12.45
CA GLU A 159 2.68 -15.72 -12.78
C GLU A 159 2.94 -15.80 -14.28
N ASP A 160 4.18 -16.13 -14.65
CA ASP A 160 4.57 -16.38 -16.03
C ASP A 160 3.81 -17.60 -16.60
N ARG A 161 3.25 -17.45 -17.79
CA ARG A 161 2.41 -18.50 -18.40
C ARG A 161 3.21 -19.68 -18.94
N ALA A 162 4.48 -19.48 -19.29
CA ALA A 162 5.30 -20.52 -19.88
C ALA A 162 5.97 -21.36 -18.78
N THR A 163 6.42 -20.73 -17.69
CA THR A 163 7.19 -21.41 -16.63
C THR A 163 6.38 -21.67 -15.35
N GLY A 164 5.30 -20.92 -15.11
CA GLY A 164 4.58 -20.93 -13.84
C GLY A 164 5.31 -20.20 -12.71
N GLU A 165 6.42 -19.52 -13.02
CA GLU A 165 7.19 -18.76 -12.04
C GLU A 165 6.47 -17.47 -11.64
N VAL A 166 6.53 -17.12 -10.36
CA VAL A 166 6.06 -15.82 -9.88
C VAL A 166 7.11 -14.77 -10.20
N ILE A 167 6.76 -13.85 -11.10
CA ILE A 167 7.64 -12.79 -11.61
C ILE A 167 7.32 -11.40 -11.05
N GLY A 168 6.25 -11.28 -10.27
CA GLY A 168 5.85 -10.02 -9.66
C GLY A 168 4.86 -10.22 -8.52
N VAL A 169 4.82 -9.23 -7.63
CA VAL A 169 3.92 -9.20 -6.48
C VAL A 169 3.44 -7.77 -6.26
N ALA A 170 2.17 -7.64 -5.89
CA ALA A 170 1.62 -6.42 -5.30
C ALA A 170 0.78 -6.79 -4.08
N MET A 171 0.76 -5.89 -3.11
CA MET A 171 -0.13 -5.96 -1.96
C MET A 171 -1.19 -4.86 -2.09
N GLY A 172 -2.43 -5.22 -1.83
CA GLY A 172 -3.56 -4.29 -1.76
C GLY A 172 -4.10 -4.25 -0.34
N LEU A 173 -4.59 -3.07 0.04
CA LEU A 173 -5.27 -2.83 1.30
C LEU A 173 -6.67 -2.27 1.00
N ASP A 174 -7.69 -2.93 1.53
CA ASP A 174 -9.07 -2.45 1.47
C ASP A 174 -9.31 -1.49 2.64
N HIS A 175 -9.54 -0.24 2.32
CA HIS A 175 -9.73 0.88 3.25
C HIS A 175 -10.97 0.76 4.12
N ALA A 176 -12.10 0.35 3.53
CA ALA A 176 -13.35 0.20 4.27
C ALA A 176 -13.23 -0.91 5.31
N GLU A 177 -12.57 -2.02 4.96
CA GLU A 177 -12.32 -3.13 5.89
C GLU A 177 -11.20 -2.79 6.90
N ALA A 178 -10.19 -2.03 6.49
CA ALA A 178 -9.02 -1.72 7.32
C ALA A 178 -9.27 -0.60 8.34
N PHE A 179 -9.91 0.50 7.91
CA PHE A 179 -10.05 1.74 8.66
C PHE A 179 -11.50 2.18 8.84
N GLY A 180 -12.45 1.58 8.10
CA GLY A 180 -13.85 2.05 8.09
C GLY A 180 -14.02 3.41 7.40
N ASP A 181 -13.10 3.77 6.50
CA ASP A 181 -13.20 4.96 5.64
C ASP A 181 -13.67 4.59 4.22
N ALA A 182 -14.26 5.56 3.51
CA ALA A 182 -14.84 5.40 2.18
C ALA A 182 -14.28 6.45 1.19
#